data_AF-A0A8R7RAS0-F1
#
_entry.id   AF-A0A8R7RAS0-F1
#
_cell.length_a   1.000
_cell.length_b   1.000
_cell.length_c   1.000
_cell.angle_alpha   90.00
_cell.angle_beta   90.00
_cell.angle_gamma   90.00
#
_symmetry.space_group_name_H-M   'P 1'
#
loop_
_entity.id
_entity.type
_entity.pdbx_description
1 polymer ?
#
loop_
_entity_poly.entity_id
_entity_poly.type
_entity_poly.pdbx_seq_one_letter_code
_entity_poly.pdbx_strand_id
1 'polypeptide(L)'
;MVDMLNFLISLDQTYRLNVLDLGGCKGLEKSHLKSICKIISLKYLSLRNTDVSHLPWQINNLVLLETLDIRQTKVQGQDMKQIYLRKLKHLLTSLKLTTEEETLCWAGMPSRIGKMQDMEILSRVQVQHGKQELNEVGRLLKLRKLGVVLVGSQSQAQDNMSNLLQAITKLRECLCSLSIWVVTPPPINNGDPSVSVNMEMVQEQSAPNLLKSLNIRGVRFLNTRLPGWIRELQQLYEITLCDTFLSKYSLQDLGNNLNHLRCLRLRRSS
;
A
#
# COMPACT_ATOMS: atom_id res chain seq x y z
N MET A 1 -17.91 -25.01 -5.58
CA MET A 1 -17.77 -23.71 -4.87
C MET A 1 -19.12 -23.15 -4.45
N VAL A 2 -20.10 -23.07 -5.37
CA VAL A 2 -21.48 -22.66 -5.07
C VAL A 2 -22.08 -23.43 -3.90
N ASP A 3 -22.01 -24.77 -3.90
CA ASP A 3 -22.62 -25.59 -2.83
C ASP A 3 -21.97 -25.35 -1.46
N MET A 4 -20.65 -25.18 -1.43
CA MET A 4 -19.92 -24.81 -0.21
C MET A 4 -20.36 -23.44 0.31
N LEU A 5 -20.48 -22.43 -0.56
CA LEU A 5 -20.93 -21.10 -0.13
C LEU A 5 -22.38 -21.13 0.36
N ASN A 6 -23.26 -21.86 -0.31
CA ASN A 6 -24.65 -22.04 0.13
C ASN A 6 -24.69 -22.74 1.49
N PHE A 7 -23.88 -23.78 1.70
CA PHE A 7 -23.73 -24.43 3.00
C PHE A 7 -23.26 -23.44 4.07
N LEU A 8 -22.20 -22.67 3.81
CA LEU A 8 -21.67 -21.68 4.76
C LEU A 8 -22.69 -20.59 5.12
N ILE A 9 -23.53 -20.19 4.16
CA ILE A 9 -24.63 -19.24 4.38
C ILE A 9 -25.77 -19.88 5.19
N SER A 10 -26.01 -21.18 5.01
CA SER A 10 -27.04 -21.94 5.72
C SER A 10 -26.65 -22.36 7.14
N LEU A 11 -25.37 -22.20 7.51
CA LEU A 11 -24.91 -22.46 8.86
C LEU A 11 -25.71 -21.61 9.85
N ASP A 12 -26.10 -22.23 10.96
CA ASP A 12 -26.80 -21.54 12.04
C ASP A 12 -26.01 -20.29 12.48
N GLN A 13 -26.71 -19.21 12.85
CA GLN A 13 -26.08 -17.93 13.23
C GLN A 13 -25.11 -18.05 14.42
N THR A 14 -25.18 -19.15 15.18
CA THR A 14 -24.21 -19.50 16.22
C THR A 14 -22.86 -19.95 15.66
N TYR A 15 -22.80 -20.51 14.44
CA TYR A 15 -21.56 -20.80 13.72
C TYR A 15 -20.99 -19.51 13.12
N ARG A 16 -20.17 -18.83 13.92
CA ARG A 16 -19.50 -17.59 13.50
C ARG A 16 -18.28 -17.91 12.64
N LEU A 17 -18.48 -18.14 11.34
CA LEU A 17 -17.37 -18.17 10.40
C LEU A 17 -16.71 -16.78 10.40
N ASN A 18 -15.54 -16.69 11.02
CA ASN A 18 -14.79 -15.45 11.16
C ASN A 18 -13.65 -15.33 10.14
N VAL A 19 -13.20 -16.46 9.58
CA VAL A 19 -12.04 -16.53 8.69
C VAL A 19 -12.44 -17.28 7.44
N LEU A 20 -12.25 -16.66 6.29
CA LEU A 20 -12.38 -17.30 4.99
C LEU A 20 -11.14 -16.96 4.15
N ASP A 21 -10.27 -17.96 3.97
CA ASP A 21 -9.08 -17.84 3.12
C ASP A 21 -9.30 -18.63 1.83
N LEU A 22 -9.40 -17.90 0.72
CA LEU A 22 -9.54 -18.43 -0.64
C LEU A 22 -8.26 -18.23 -1.45
N GLY A 23 -7.12 -18.08 -0.76
CA GLY A 23 -5.81 -17.87 -1.35
C GLY A 23 -5.51 -18.88 -2.45
N GLY A 24 -5.27 -18.40 -3.68
CA GLY A 24 -4.93 -19.23 -4.84
C GLY A 24 -6.12 -19.89 -5.53
N CYS A 25 -7.34 -19.81 -4.99
CA CYS A 25 -8.53 -20.34 -5.65
C CYS A 25 -8.81 -19.57 -6.96
N LYS A 26 -8.93 -20.30 -8.08
CA LYS A 26 -9.31 -19.75 -9.39
C LYS A 26 -10.79 -20.04 -9.68
N GLY A 27 -11.38 -19.34 -10.65
CA GLY A 27 -12.79 -19.46 -11.01
C GLY A 27 -13.73 -18.69 -10.08
N LEU A 28 -13.24 -17.67 -9.37
CA LEU A 28 -14.05 -16.88 -8.46
C LEU A 28 -14.89 -15.85 -9.23
N GLU A 29 -16.08 -16.26 -9.62
CA GLU A 29 -17.07 -15.37 -10.23
C GLU A 29 -17.66 -14.32 -9.27
N LYS A 30 -18.26 -13.27 -9.87
CA LYS A 30 -18.98 -12.20 -9.16
C LYS A 30 -20.12 -12.74 -8.27
N SER A 31 -20.79 -13.81 -8.68
CA SER A 31 -21.85 -14.48 -7.92
C SER A 31 -21.32 -15.03 -6.58
N HIS A 32 -20.17 -15.70 -6.60
CA HIS A 32 -19.49 -16.21 -5.42
C HIS A 32 -19.14 -15.10 -4.44
N LEU A 33 -18.57 -13.99 -4.92
CA LEU A 33 -18.24 -12.85 -4.06
C LEU A 33 -19.48 -12.24 -3.40
N LYS A 34 -20.59 -12.12 -4.13
CA LYS A 34 -21.87 -11.66 -3.55
C LYS A 34 -22.36 -12.61 -2.45
N SER A 35 -22.20 -13.91 -2.62
CA SER A 35 -22.55 -14.92 -1.60
C SER A 35 -21.64 -14.81 -0.37
N ILE A 36 -20.33 -14.65 -0.54
CA ILE A 36 -19.39 -14.43 0.56
C ILE A 36 -19.76 -13.17 1.36
N CYS A 37 -20.21 -12.11 0.69
CA CYS A 37 -20.64 -10.87 1.33
C CYS A 37 -21.90 -11.00 2.21
N LYS A 38 -22.59 -12.16 2.20
CA LYS A 38 -23.69 -12.46 3.12
C LYS A 38 -23.23 -12.99 4.48
N ILE A 39 -21.96 -13.39 4.59
CA ILE A 39 -21.37 -13.94 5.82
C ILE A 39 -20.89 -12.78 6.71
N ILE A 40 -21.84 -12.07 7.33
CA ILE A 40 -21.58 -10.82 8.08
C ILE A 40 -20.68 -11.01 9.32
N SER A 41 -20.47 -12.26 9.77
CA SER A 41 -19.56 -12.61 10.87
C SER A 41 -18.08 -12.55 10.49
N LEU A 42 -17.74 -12.47 9.20
CA LEU A 42 -16.35 -12.50 8.75
C LEU A 42 -15.53 -11.36 9.34
N LYS A 43 -14.38 -11.72 9.90
CA LYS A 43 -13.32 -10.83 10.38
C LYS A 43 -12.09 -10.86 9.47
N TYR A 44 -11.88 -11.96 8.75
CA TYR A 44 -10.76 -12.13 7.84
C TYR A 44 -11.26 -12.70 6.51
N LEU A 45 -10.93 -12.01 5.42
CA LEU A 45 -11.18 -12.47 4.06
C LEU A 45 -9.89 -12.36 3.25
N SER A 46 -9.39 -13.49 2.76
CA SER A 46 -8.29 -13.53 1.80
C SER A 46 -8.79 -14.00 0.44
N LEU A 47 -8.55 -13.16 -0.56
CA LEU A 47 -8.72 -13.42 -1.98
C LEU A 47 -7.34 -13.41 -2.66
N ARG A 48 -6.27 -13.63 -1.89
CA ARG A 48 -4.90 -13.50 -2.39
C ARG A 48 -4.65 -14.43 -3.57
N ASN A 49 -3.98 -13.96 -4.61
CA ASN A 49 -3.62 -14.78 -5.78
C ASN A 49 -4.82 -15.47 -6.45
N THR A 50 -6.02 -14.90 -6.34
CA THR A 50 -7.21 -15.35 -7.08
C THR A 50 -7.30 -14.64 -8.43
N ASP A 51 -8.26 -15.02 -9.27
CA ASP A 51 -8.59 -14.35 -10.54
C ASP A 51 -9.59 -13.20 -10.39
N VAL A 52 -10.00 -12.87 -9.16
CA VAL A 52 -10.92 -11.76 -8.86
C VAL A 52 -10.41 -10.45 -9.46
N SER A 53 -11.25 -9.82 -10.29
CA SER A 53 -10.99 -8.51 -10.92
C SER A 53 -11.84 -7.38 -10.35
N HIS A 54 -12.96 -7.68 -9.70
CA HIS A 54 -13.86 -6.68 -9.13
C HIS A 54 -14.37 -7.08 -7.76
N LEU A 55 -14.42 -6.10 -6.85
CA LEU A 55 -15.09 -6.28 -5.56
C LEU A 55 -16.54 -5.78 -5.67
N PRO A 56 -17.55 -6.59 -5.32
CA PRO A 56 -18.93 -6.14 -5.32
C PRO A 56 -19.16 -5.08 -4.24
N TRP A 57 -20.10 -4.15 -4.46
CA TRP A 57 -20.46 -3.14 -3.46
C TRP A 57 -20.92 -3.76 -2.13
N GLN A 58 -21.47 -4.98 -2.18
CA GLN A 58 -21.89 -5.79 -1.05
C GLN A 58 -20.74 -6.13 -0.08
N ILE A 59 -19.47 -5.95 -0.47
CA ILE A 59 -18.33 -6.15 0.45
C ILE A 59 -18.49 -5.31 1.72
N ASN A 60 -19.16 -4.16 1.62
CA ASN A 60 -19.49 -3.27 2.75
C ASN A 60 -20.44 -3.90 3.79
N ASN A 61 -21.12 -5.01 3.48
CA ASN A 61 -21.95 -5.75 4.42
C ASN A 61 -21.11 -6.52 5.46
N LEU A 62 -19.82 -6.73 5.18
CA LEU A 62 -18.88 -7.37 6.11
C LEU A 62 -18.46 -6.38 7.20
N VAL A 63 -19.41 -5.96 8.02
CA VAL A 63 -19.24 -4.88 9.00
C VAL A 63 -18.26 -5.21 10.13
N LEU A 64 -17.97 -6.50 10.34
CA LEU A 64 -16.99 -7.00 11.30
C LEU A 64 -15.61 -7.27 10.68
N LEU A 65 -15.41 -7.02 9.38
CA LEU A 65 -14.17 -7.35 8.70
C LEU A 65 -13.00 -6.52 9.24
N GLU A 66 -11.99 -7.22 9.75
CA GLU A 66 -10.75 -6.66 10.30
C GLU A 66 -9.60 -6.77 9.29
N THR A 67 -9.60 -7.80 8.43
CA THR A 67 -8.57 -8.00 7.40
C THR A 67 -9.20 -8.32 6.04
N LEU A 68 -8.76 -7.57 5.02
CA LEU A 68 -9.03 -7.84 3.61
C LEU A 68 -7.70 -7.99 2.87
N ASP A 69 -7.43 -9.21 2.41
CA ASP A 69 -6.25 -9.52 1.62
C ASP A 69 -6.61 -9.74 0.15
N ILE A 70 -6.26 -8.77 -0.68
CA ILE A 70 -6.46 -8.78 -2.14
C ILE A 70 -5.13 -8.72 -2.88
N ARG A 71 -4.02 -9.14 -2.24
CA ARG A 71 -2.72 -9.23 -2.90
C ARG A 71 -2.80 -10.13 -4.12
N GLN A 72 -2.12 -9.77 -5.19
CA GLN A 72 -2.04 -10.57 -6.42
C GLN A 72 -3.43 -10.86 -7.05
N THR A 73 -4.38 -9.94 -6.90
CA THR A 73 -5.69 -9.93 -7.60
C THR A 73 -5.68 -8.91 -8.76
N LYS A 74 -6.69 -8.94 -9.63
CA LYS A 74 -6.88 -7.96 -10.72
C LYS A 74 -7.76 -6.77 -10.26
N VAL A 75 -8.02 -6.60 -8.96
CA VAL A 75 -8.87 -5.52 -8.42
C VAL A 75 -8.26 -4.14 -8.68
N GLN A 76 -9.05 -3.25 -9.26
CA GLN A 76 -8.60 -1.92 -9.68
C GLN A 76 -9.12 -0.79 -8.78
N GLY A 77 -8.59 0.42 -8.99
CA GLY A 77 -8.92 1.60 -8.20
C GLY A 77 -10.40 1.97 -8.18
N GLN A 78 -11.16 1.77 -9.26
CA GLN A 78 -12.60 2.08 -9.26
C GLN A 78 -13.39 1.27 -8.23
N ASP A 79 -13.04 -0.01 -8.03
CA ASP A 79 -13.72 -0.86 -7.06
C ASP A 79 -13.40 -0.46 -5.62
N MET A 80 -12.25 0.15 -5.39
CA MET A 80 -11.85 0.61 -4.07
C MET A 80 -12.59 1.88 -3.64
N LYS A 81 -13.01 2.73 -4.58
CA LYS A 81 -13.71 4.00 -4.29
C LYS A 81 -15.04 3.78 -3.55
N GLN A 82 -15.70 2.65 -3.73
CA GLN A 82 -16.96 2.31 -3.06
C GLN A 82 -16.78 1.57 -1.73
N ILE A 83 -15.56 1.24 -1.32
CA ILE A 83 -15.30 0.44 -0.13
C ILE A 83 -15.20 1.33 1.10
N TYR A 84 -15.95 0.96 2.13
CA TYR A 84 -15.92 1.57 3.45
C TYR A 84 -16.21 0.52 4.53
N LEU A 85 -15.14 0.03 5.14
CA LEU A 85 -15.18 -1.02 6.16
C LEU A 85 -14.67 -0.45 7.49
N ARG A 86 -15.59 -0.05 8.37
CA ARG A 86 -15.25 0.70 9.60
C ARG A 86 -14.32 -0.03 10.56
N LYS A 87 -14.44 -1.36 10.64
CA LYS A 87 -13.64 -2.23 11.52
C LYS A 87 -12.35 -2.73 10.87
N LEU A 88 -12.07 -2.32 9.63
CA LEU A 88 -10.91 -2.81 8.90
C LEU A 88 -9.62 -2.26 9.53
N LYS A 89 -8.77 -3.20 9.95
CA LYS A 89 -7.44 -2.95 10.48
C LYS A 89 -6.38 -3.13 9.41
N HIS A 90 -6.54 -4.13 8.55
CA HIS A 90 -5.52 -4.52 7.58
C HIS A 90 -6.09 -4.59 6.17
N LEU A 91 -5.64 -3.70 5.30
CA LEU A 91 -5.85 -3.77 3.86
C LEU A 91 -4.53 -4.17 3.18
N LEU A 92 -4.48 -5.41 2.71
CA LEU A 92 -3.28 -5.97 2.07
C LEU A 92 -3.48 -6.00 0.56
N THR A 93 -2.71 -5.18 -0.15
CA THR A 93 -2.71 -5.14 -1.61
C THR A 93 -1.29 -5.30 -2.15
N SER A 94 -1.17 -5.67 -3.43
CA SER A 94 0.09 -5.75 -4.14
C SER A 94 -0.15 -5.62 -5.64
N LEU A 95 0.91 -5.40 -6.41
CA LEU A 95 0.87 -5.52 -7.86
C LEU A 95 0.42 -6.92 -8.28
N LYS A 96 -0.36 -6.96 -9.35
CA LYS A 96 -0.47 -8.15 -10.21
C LYS A 96 -0.10 -7.76 -11.64
N LEU A 97 0.79 -8.55 -12.23
CA LEU A 97 1.09 -8.51 -13.65
C LEU A 97 0.05 -9.38 -14.38
N THR A 98 -0.59 -8.84 -15.40
CA THR A 98 -1.46 -9.59 -16.30
C THR A 98 -0.69 -9.88 -17.59
N THR A 99 -0.72 -11.13 -18.04
CA THR A 99 -0.05 -11.57 -19.27
C THR A 99 -0.83 -11.21 -20.53
N GLU A 100 -2.13 -10.92 -20.40
CA GLU A 100 -3.04 -10.70 -21.53
C GLU A 100 -2.97 -9.27 -22.09
N GLU A 101 -2.54 -8.30 -21.28
CA GLU A 101 -2.54 -6.87 -21.66
C GLU A 101 -1.28 -6.13 -21.21
N GLU A 102 -0.31 -6.80 -20.56
CA GLU A 102 0.84 -6.17 -19.88
C GLU A 102 0.43 -5.02 -18.91
N THR A 103 -0.83 -4.99 -18.49
CA THR A 103 -1.38 -3.91 -17.65
C THR A 103 -1.07 -4.16 -16.17
N LEU A 104 -0.47 -3.16 -15.54
CA LEU A 104 -0.21 -3.17 -14.09
C LEU A 104 -1.51 -2.92 -13.34
N CYS A 105 -2.01 -3.92 -12.62
CA CYS A 105 -3.18 -3.76 -11.76
C CYS A 105 -2.77 -3.35 -10.35
N TRP A 106 -3.17 -2.15 -9.95
CA TRP A 106 -3.02 -1.66 -8.58
C TRP A 106 -4.39 -1.41 -7.96
N ALA A 107 -4.60 -1.90 -6.74
CA ALA A 107 -5.75 -1.49 -5.95
C ALA A 107 -5.57 -0.02 -5.54
N GLY A 108 -6.61 0.79 -5.73
CA GLY A 108 -6.61 2.20 -5.33
C GLY A 108 -6.87 2.42 -3.85
N MET A 109 -6.80 3.68 -3.43
CA MET A 109 -7.21 4.11 -2.09
C MET A 109 -8.74 4.00 -1.92
N PRO A 110 -9.24 3.49 -0.77
CA PRO A 110 -10.64 3.64 -0.40
C PRO A 110 -11.03 5.12 -0.23
N SER A 111 -12.19 5.54 -0.76
CA SER A 111 -12.58 6.97 -0.78
C SER A 111 -12.85 7.60 0.59
N ARG A 112 -13.03 6.79 1.62
CA ARG A 112 -13.31 7.21 3.01
C ARG A 112 -12.25 6.69 3.96
N ILE A 113 -11.02 6.54 3.48
CA ILE A 113 -9.93 5.95 4.25
C ILE A 113 -9.75 6.68 5.58
N GLY A 114 -9.87 8.02 5.61
CA GLY A 114 -9.75 8.81 6.84
C GLY A 114 -10.83 8.55 7.90
N LYS A 115 -11.89 7.78 7.59
CA LYS A 115 -12.93 7.35 8.54
C LYS A 115 -12.70 5.93 9.08
N MET A 116 -11.72 5.19 8.57
CA MET A 116 -11.39 3.83 8.98
C MET A 116 -10.37 3.86 10.13
N GLN A 117 -10.82 4.36 11.28
CA GLN A 117 -9.96 4.72 12.43
C GLN A 117 -9.28 3.54 13.15
N ASP A 118 -9.69 2.30 12.85
CA ASP A 118 -9.05 1.08 13.33
C ASP A 118 -7.90 0.61 12.42
N MET A 119 -7.60 1.32 11.32
CA MET A 119 -6.57 0.95 10.36
C MET A 119 -5.16 0.92 10.99
N GLU A 120 -4.49 -0.21 10.85
CA GLU A 120 -3.13 -0.48 11.32
C GLU A 120 -2.16 -0.75 10.15
N ILE A 121 -2.65 -1.40 9.08
CA ILE A 121 -1.85 -1.76 7.90
C ILE A 121 -2.61 -1.37 6.63
N LEU A 122 -2.02 -0.43 5.88
CA LEU A 122 -2.46 -0.04 4.55
C LEU A 122 -1.31 -0.32 3.58
N SER A 123 -1.36 -1.44 2.87
CA SER A 123 -0.22 -1.92 2.07
C SER A 123 -0.45 -1.77 0.57
N ARG A 124 0.46 -1.03 -0.09
CA ARG A 124 0.68 -0.97 -1.56
C ARG A 124 -0.51 -0.44 -2.38
N VAL A 125 -1.24 0.53 -1.83
CA VAL A 125 -2.37 1.17 -2.52
C VAL A 125 -1.89 2.26 -3.48
N GLN A 126 -2.51 2.32 -4.66
CA GLN A 126 -2.28 3.39 -5.63
C GLN A 126 -2.93 4.69 -5.16
N VAL A 127 -2.17 5.77 -5.25
CA VAL A 127 -2.62 7.13 -5.01
C VAL A 127 -3.07 7.72 -6.35
N GLN A 128 -4.35 8.07 -6.47
CA GLN A 128 -4.94 8.70 -7.65
C GLN A 128 -5.18 10.20 -7.46
N HIS A 129 -5.55 10.60 -6.24
CA HIS A 129 -5.91 11.97 -5.88
C HIS A 129 -5.06 12.43 -4.68
N GLY A 130 -3.75 12.59 -4.91
CA GLY A 130 -2.73 12.71 -3.87
C GLY A 130 -3.08 13.65 -2.72
N LYS A 131 -3.44 14.90 -3.01
CA LYS A 131 -3.76 15.88 -1.96
C LYS A 131 -4.92 15.45 -1.06
N GLN A 132 -6.00 14.92 -1.63
CA GLN A 132 -7.17 14.50 -0.87
C GLN A 132 -6.88 13.20 -0.10
N GLU A 133 -6.40 12.18 -0.81
CA GLU A 133 -6.19 10.83 -0.25
C GLU A 133 -5.13 10.82 0.85
N LEU A 134 -3.98 11.47 0.62
CA LEU A 134 -2.88 11.46 1.58
C LEU A 134 -3.19 12.33 2.82
N ASN A 135 -3.98 13.40 2.67
CA ASN A 135 -4.47 14.16 3.81
C ASN A 135 -5.41 13.31 4.70
N GLU A 136 -6.23 12.46 4.10
CA GLU A 136 -7.04 11.50 4.86
C GLU A 136 -6.20 10.42 5.56
N VAL A 137 -5.18 9.89 4.89
CA VAL A 137 -4.22 8.93 5.48
C VAL A 137 -3.55 9.53 6.72
N GLY A 138 -3.21 10.82 6.70
CA GLY A 138 -2.66 11.54 7.85
C GLY A 138 -3.58 11.61 9.09
N ARG A 139 -4.84 11.14 9.02
CA ARG A 139 -5.78 11.06 10.15
C ARG A 139 -5.81 9.67 10.82
N LEU A 140 -5.04 8.71 10.34
CA LEU A 140 -5.05 7.32 10.81
C LEU A 140 -4.04 7.10 11.93
N LEU A 141 -4.37 7.54 13.14
CA LEU A 141 -3.42 7.56 14.27
C LEU A 141 -3.00 6.16 14.77
N LYS A 142 -3.71 5.09 14.36
CA LYS A 142 -3.32 3.70 14.63
C LYS A 142 -2.45 3.08 13.54
N LEU A 143 -2.19 3.79 12.43
CA LEU A 143 -1.49 3.24 11.27
C LEU A 143 -0.02 2.96 11.60
N ARG A 144 0.36 1.68 11.56
CA ARG A 144 1.73 1.22 11.81
C ARG A 144 2.50 0.97 10.53
N LYS A 145 1.80 0.60 9.45
CA LYS A 145 2.41 0.30 8.15
C LYS A 145 1.67 0.98 7.01
N LEU A 146 2.39 1.79 6.26
CA LEU A 146 1.91 2.46 5.06
C LEU A 146 2.73 2.02 3.85
N GLY A 147 2.05 1.58 2.81
CA GLY A 147 2.62 1.33 1.50
C GLY A 147 1.81 2.04 0.43
N VAL A 148 2.45 2.90 -0.35
CA VAL A 148 1.81 3.69 -1.41
C VAL A 148 2.52 3.51 -2.74
N VAL A 149 1.74 3.59 -3.81
CA VAL A 149 2.22 3.63 -5.19
C VAL A 149 1.82 4.97 -5.79
N LEU A 150 2.82 5.78 -6.14
CA LEU A 150 2.66 7.08 -6.77
C LEU A 150 2.83 6.89 -8.27
N VAL A 151 1.74 7.05 -9.02
CA VAL A 151 1.73 6.89 -10.48
C VAL A 151 1.44 8.23 -11.13
N GLY A 152 2.18 8.59 -12.17
CA GLY A 152 1.93 9.80 -12.95
C GLY A 152 3.16 10.32 -13.69
N SER A 153 3.04 11.51 -14.26
CA SER A 153 4.18 12.26 -14.80
C SER A 153 5.16 12.67 -13.69
N GLN A 154 6.32 13.19 -14.07
CA GLN A 154 7.32 13.75 -13.16
C GLN A 154 6.73 14.79 -12.19
N SER A 155 5.87 15.71 -12.68
CA SER A 155 5.23 16.72 -11.84
C SER A 155 4.21 16.11 -10.87
N GLN A 156 3.38 15.17 -11.34
CA GLN A 156 2.42 14.48 -10.49
C GLN A 156 3.10 13.65 -9.40
N ALA A 157 4.20 12.96 -9.73
CA ALA A 157 5.00 12.23 -8.76
C ALA A 157 5.60 13.16 -7.69
N GLN A 158 6.07 14.35 -8.09
CA GLN A 158 6.58 15.37 -7.17
C GLN A 158 5.48 15.91 -6.22
N ASP A 159 4.31 16.25 -6.75
CA ASP A 159 3.18 16.73 -5.95
C ASP A 159 2.70 15.65 -4.96
N ASN A 160 2.56 14.42 -5.44
CA ASN A 160 2.17 13.28 -4.61
C ASN A 160 3.21 12.99 -3.52
N MET A 161 4.51 13.13 -3.83
CA MET A 161 5.57 13.00 -2.84
C MET A 161 5.47 14.07 -1.75
N SER A 162 5.27 15.33 -2.11
CA SER A 162 5.09 16.42 -1.15
C SER A 162 3.89 16.17 -0.21
N ASN A 163 2.76 15.76 -0.78
CA ASN A 163 1.57 15.39 0.00
C ASN A 163 1.82 14.18 0.92
N LEU A 164 2.64 13.21 0.48
CA LEU A 164 3.00 12.04 1.28
C LEU A 164 3.89 12.44 2.46
N LEU A 165 4.89 13.30 2.25
CA LEU A 165 5.74 13.81 3.33
C LEU A 165 4.91 14.53 4.40
N GLN A 166 3.93 15.33 3.98
CA GLN A 166 2.99 15.98 4.90
C GLN A 166 2.13 14.96 5.67
N ALA A 167 1.69 13.88 5.01
CA ALA A 167 0.92 12.82 5.66
C ALA A 167 1.75 12.04 6.68
N ILE A 168 2.97 11.62 6.35
CA ILE A 168 3.82 10.86 7.28
C ILE A 168 4.30 11.72 8.45
N THR A 169 4.41 13.05 8.28
CA THR A 169 4.68 13.98 9.39
C THR A 169 3.57 13.92 10.43
N LYS A 170 2.29 13.84 10.01
CA LYS A 170 1.15 13.67 10.93
C LYS A 170 1.13 12.30 11.62
N LEU A 171 1.74 11.30 11.00
CA LEU A 171 1.82 9.92 11.49
C LEU A 171 3.12 9.61 12.24
N ARG A 172 3.95 10.60 12.53
CA ARG A 172 5.30 10.43 13.08
C ARG A 172 5.35 9.65 14.39
N GLU A 173 4.29 9.73 15.19
CA GLU A 173 4.17 9.07 16.51
C GLU A 173 3.60 7.64 16.45
N CYS A 174 3.26 7.12 15.26
CA CYS A 174 2.69 5.77 15.13
C CYS A 174 3.27 4.94 13.97
N LEU A 175 3.75 5.58 12.90
CA LEU A 175 4.21 4.88 11.70
C LEU A 175 5.55 4.15 11.94
N CYS A 176 5.58 2.85 11.67
CA CYS A 176 6.76 2.00 11.87
C CYS A 176 7.31 1.39 10.58
N SER A 177 6.52 1.31 9.52
CA SER A 177 6.96 0.79 8.23
C SER A 177 6.40 1.63 7.10
N LEU A 178 7.27 2.08 6.21
CA LEU A 178 6.93 2.90 5.05
C LEU A 178 7.45 2.24 3.77
N SER A 179 6.58 2.05 2.79
CA SER A 179 6.93 1.58 1.45
C SER A 179 6.45 2.60 0.42
N ILE A 180 7.36 3.14 -0.38
CA ILE A 180 7.07 4.14 -1.40
C ILE A 180 7.51 3.59 -2.75
N TRP A 181 6.56 3.42 -3.65
CA TRP A 181 6.83 3.01 -5.03
C TRP A 181 6.46 4.15 -5.95
N VAL A 182 7.41 4.66 -6.71
CA VAL A 182 7.17 5.65 -7.76
C VAL A 182 7.23 4.94 -9.10
N VAL A 183 6.16 5.10 -9.89
CA VAL A 183 6.04 4.49 -11.22
C VAL A 183 5.62 5.59 -12.18
N THR A 184 6.45 5.87 -13.17
CA THR A 184 6.08 6.78 -14.25
C THR A 184 5.95 6.03 -15.56
N PRO A 185 5.11 6.51 -16.49
CA PRO A 185 5.00 5.93 -17.82
C PRO A 185 6.39 5.82 -18.48
N PRO A 186 6.65 4.80 -19.31
CA PRO A 186 7.89 4.73 -20.05
C PRO A 186 8.08 6.02 -20.87
N PRO A 187 9.28 6.61 -20.84
CA PRO A 187 9.55 7.79 -21.64
C PRO A 187 9.37 7.47 -23.13
N ILE A 188 8.94 8.48 -23.89
CA ILE A 188 8.71 8.37 -25.35
C ILE A 188 10.02 7.98 -26.09
N ASN A 189 11.16 8.35 -25.51
CA ASN A 189 12.49 7.90 -25.93
C ASN A 189 12.94 6.78 -25.00
N ASN A 190 13.83 5.86 -25.44
CA ASN A 190 14.41 4.72 -24.69
C ASN A 190 15.18 5.06 -23.39
N GLY A 191 14.83 6.16 -22.71
CA GLY A 191 15.27 6.52 -21.38
C GLY A 191 14.71 5.58 -20.32
N ASP A 192 15.34 5.63 -19.18
CA ASP A 192 14.99 4.87 -18.00
C ASP A 192 13.72 5.46 -17.33
N PRO A 193 12.69 4.64 -17.02
CA PRO A 193 11.41 5.08 -16.49
C PRO A 193 11.45 5.57 -15.03
N SER A 194 12.63 5.77 -14.44
CA SER A 194 12.79 6.27 -13.07
C SER A 194 12.86 7.80 -13.01
N VAL A 195 12.30 8.38 -11.93
CA VAL A 195 12.07 9.83 -11.77
C VAL A 195 12.87 10.39 -10.60
N SER A 196 13.36 11.62 -10.74
CA SER A 196 14.02 12.37 -9.67
C SER A 196 12.98 13.19 -8.91
N VAL A 197 12.47 12.68 -7.79
CA VAL A 197 11.58 13.44 -6.91
C VAL A 197 12.36 14.00 -5.73
N ASN A 198 12.13 15.27 -5.42
CA ASN A 198 12.60 15.86 -4.18
C ASN A 198 11.81 15.24 -3.02
N MET A 199 12.55 14.59 -2.12
CA MET A 199 12.03 13.93 -0.92
C MET A 199 12.42 14.67 0.36
N GLU A 200 12.91 15.91 0.28
CA GLU A 200 13.24 16.71 1.45
C GLU A 200 11.99 17.20 2.17
N MET A 201 12.03 17.10 3.49
CA MET A 201 11.02 17.69 4.36
C MET A 201 11.30 19.19 4.51
N VAL A 202 10.22 19.98 4.59
CA VAL A 202 10.34 21.42 4.90
C VAL A 202 10.77 21.57 6.36
N GLN A 203 11.50 22.62 6.74
CA GLN A 203 12.11 22.79 8.07
C GLN A 203 11.15 22.60 9.27
N GLU A 204 9.85 22.85 9.09
CA GLU A 204 8.82 22.68 10.12
C GLU A 204 8.34 21.21 10.28
N GLN A 205 8.68 20.32 9.35
CA GLN A 205 8.30 18.92 9.36
C GLN A 205 9.36 18.08 10.07
N SER A 206 8.93 17.32 11.07
CA SER A 206 9.81 16.37 11.78
C SER A 206 9.73 14.98 11.16
N ALA A 207 10.85 14.26 11.17
CA ALA A 207 10.94 12.88 10.70
C ALA A 207 10.02 11.93 11.51
N PRO A 208 9.59 10.79 10.91
CA PRO A 208 8.83 9.76 11.62
C PRO A 208 9.73 8.98 12.59
N ASN A 209 9.74 9.39 13.86
CA ASN A 209 10.67 8.91 14.89
C ASN A 209 10.58 7.41 15.19
N LEU A 210 9.41 6.79 14.96
CA LEU A 210 9.18 5.36 15.19
C LEU A 210 9.43 4.50 13.96
N LEU A 211 9.93 5.07 12.86
CA LEU A 211 10.11 4.35 11.61
C LEU A 211 11.26 3.36 11.73
N LYS A 212 10.91 2.09 11.55
CA LYS A 212 11.79 0.93 11.72
C LYS A 212 12.15 0.29 10.38
N SER A 213 11.23 0.31 9.42
CA SER A 213 11.41 -0.26 8.08
C SER A 213 11.08 0.74 6.99
N LEU A 214 11.97 0.91 6.01
CA LEU A 214 11.80 1.80 4.86
C LEU A 214 12.08 1.03 3.56
N ASN A 215 11.13 1.10 2.63
CA ASN A 215 11.26 0.54 1.28
C ASN A 215 11.00 1.65 0.26
N ILE A 216 11.98 1.96 -0.58
CA ILE A 216 11.84 2.95 -1.65
C ILE A 216 12.13 2.26 -2.98
N ARG A 217 11.23 2.44 -3.95
CA ARG A 217 11.38 1.93 -5.31
C ARG A 217 11.12 3.03 -6.34
N GLY A 218 11.99 3.12 -7.34
CA GLY A 218 11.78 3.97 -8.53
C GLY A 218 12.07 5.47 -8.33
N VAL A 219 12.82 5.83 -7.27
CA VAL A 219 13.24 7.21 -7.00
C VAL A 219 14.75 7.35 -7.16
N ARG A 220 15.21 8.27 -8.01
CA ARG A 220 16.64 8.47 -8.29
C ARG A 220 17.31 9.43 -7.29
N PHE A 221 18.42 9.00 -6.68
CA PHE A 221 19.30 9.84 -5.85
C PHE A 221 20.62 10.17 -6.58
N LEU A 222 20.50 10.70 -7.80
CA LEU A 222 21.66 11.03 -8.64
C LEU A 222 22.39 12.26 -8.11
N ASN A 223 23.68 12.11 -7.80
CA ASN A 223 24.55 13.18 -7.31
C ASN A 223 24.03 13.91 -6.04
N THR A 224 23.08 13.31 -5.32
CA THR A 224 22.50 13.86 -4.09
C THR A 224 22.84 13.02 -2.88
N ARG A 225 22.72 13.62 -1.71
CA ARG A 225 22.65 12.92 -0.42
C ARG A 225 21.28 12.28 -0.24
N LEU A 226 21.17 11.39 0.74
CA LEU A 226 19.86 10.95 1.20
C LEU A 226 19.10 12.14 1.80
N PRO A 227 17.76 12.18 1.66
CA PRO A 227 16.92 13.16 2.33
C PRO A 227 17.25 13.31 3.81
N GLY A 228 17.23 14.54 4.33
CA GLY A 228 17.53 14.86 5.73
C GLY A 228 16.76 13.99 6.71
N TRP A 229 15.45 13.88 6.52
CA TRP A 229 14.60 13.07 7.38
C TRP A 229 14.96 11.58 7.38
N ILE A 230 15.54 11.03 6.31
CA ILE A 230 16.02 9.63 6.28
C ILE A 230 17.29 9.51 7.12
N ARG A 231 18.21 10.47 6.98
CA ARG A 231 19.47 10.51 7.74
C ARG A 231 19.23 10.65 9.25
N GLU A 232 18.09 11.19 9.65
CA GLU A 232 17.71 11.38 11.05
C GLU A 232 17.02 10.16 11.69
N LEU A 233 16.71 9.10 10.93
CA LEU A 233 15.98 7.93 11.43
C LEU A 233 16.81 7.04 12.35
N GLN A 234 16.87 7.38 13.63
CA GLN A 234 17.63 6.64 14.63
C GLN A 234 17.10 5.21 14.89
N GLN A 235 15.82 4.94 14.65
CA GLN A 235 15.22 3.61 14.89
C GLN A 235 15.19 2.69 13.67
N LEU A 236 15.73 3.13 12.53
CA LEU A 236 15.65 2.37 11.29
C LEU A 236 16.54 1.13 11.34
N TYR A 237 15.92 -0.05 11.36
CA TYR A 237 16.65 -1.33 11.37
C TYR A 237 16.75 -1.96 9.98
N GLU A 238 15.81 -1.64 9.07
CA GLU A 238 15.75 -2.21 7.73
C GLU A 238 15.50 -1.13 6.67
N ILE A 239 16.37 -1.09 5.66
CA ILE A 239 16.17 -0.28 4.46
C ILE A 239 16.30 -1.14 3.19
N THR A 240 15.33 -1.02 2.29
CA THR A 240 15.35 -1.61 0.95
C THR A 240 15.25 -0.52 -0.09
N LEU A 241 16.24 -0.41 -0.95
CA LEU A 241 16.31 0.57 -2.03
C LEU A 241 16.36 -0.19 -3.36
N CYS A 242 15.31 -0.02 -4.16
CA CYS A 242 15.14 -0.69 -5.45
C CYS A 242 15.11 0.34 -6.58
N ASP A 243 15.95 0.18 -7.60
CA ASP A 243 15.96 1.09 -8.77
C ASP A 243 16.16 2.56 -8.38
N THR A 244 17.06 2.82 -7.43
CA THR A 244 17.24 4.15 -6.81
C THR A 244 18.47 4.94 -7.25
N PHE A 245 19.36 4.38 -8.07
CA PHE A 245 20.52 5.06 -8.64
C PHE A 245 21.33 5.89 -7.61
N LEU A 246 21.77 5.22 -6.54
CA LEU A 246 22.45 5.87 -5.43
C LEU A 246 23.79 6.48 -5.84
N SER A 247 24.05 7.70 -5.36
CA SER A 247 25.36 8.34 -5.49
C SER A 247 26.33 7.85 -4.41
N LYS A 248 27.63 8.16 -4.59
CA LYS A 248 28.65 7.94 -3.54
C LYS A 248 28.26 8.61 -2.21
N TYR A 249 27.65 9.79 -2.27
CA TYR A 249 27.23 10.53 -1.07
C TYR A 249 26.05 9.86 -0.37
N SER A 250 25.06 9.36 -1.13
CA SER A 250 23.93 8.62 -0.54
C SER A 250 24.39 7.32 0.12
N LEU A 251 25.38 6.63 -0.46
CA LEU A 251 25.99 5.45 0.15
C LEU A 251 26.76 5.78 1.44
N GLN A 252 27.47 6.91 1.47
CA GLN A 252 28.12 7.39 2.69
C GLN A 252 27.08 7.71 3.78
N ASP A 253 25.96 8.33 3.44
CA ASP A 253 24.90 8.63 4.40
C ASP A 253 24.31 7.33 5.00
N LEU A 254 24.14 6.27 4.20
CA LEU A 254 23.69 4.96 4.72
C LEU A 254 24.65 4.39 5.78
N GLY A 255 25.95 4.58 5.60
CA GLY A 255 26.97 4.09 6.54
C GLY A 255 27.19 4.98 7.77
N ASN A 256 27.06 6.30 7.60
CA ASN A 256 27.45 7.27 8.63
C ASN A 256 26.28 7.75 9.50
N ASN A 257 25.04 7.73 8.98
CA ASN A 257 23.89 8.32 9.66
C ASN A 257 22.95 7.26 10.27
N LEU A 258 22.91 6.04 9.72
CA LEU A 258 21.95 5.00 10.11
C LEU A 258 22.59 3.94 11.02
N ASN A 259 23.02 4.36 12.21
CA ASN A 259 23.84 3.54 13.11
C ASN A 259 23.14 2.25 13.63
N HIS A 260 21.81 2.19 13.59
CA HIS A 260 21.03 1.02 14.02
C HIS A 260 20.62 0.10 12.86
N LEU A 261 21.06 0.39 11.63
CA LEU A 261 20.70 -0.39 10.45
C LEU A 261 21.32 -1.80 10.52
N ARG A 262 20.46 -2.82 10.43
CA ARG A 262 20.86 -4.23 10.46
C ARG A 262 20.59 -4.96 9.15
N CYS A 263 19.66 -4.45 8.35
CA CYS A 263 19.30 -5.04 7.08
C CYS A 263 19.31 -3.98 5.98
N LEU A 264 20.34 -4.02 5.13
CA LEU A 264 20.45 -3.21 3.92
C LEU A 264 20.20 -4.09 2.70
N ARG A 265 19.20 -3.74 1.88
CA ARG A 265 18.96 -4.39 0.59
C ARG A 265 19.01 -3.37 -0.53
N LEU A 266 20.02 -3.47 -1.37
CA LEU A 266 20.15 -2.71 -2.61
C LEU A 266 19.76 -3.64 -3.76
N ARG A 267 18.74 -3.26 -4.53
CA ARG A 267 18.19 -4.09 -5.62
C ARG A 267 18.04 -3.28 -6.89
N ARG A 268 18.12 -4.00 -8.01
CA ARG A 268 17.73 -3.51 -9.33
C ARG A 268 16.74 -4.50 -9.91
N SER A 269 15.67 -4.00 -10.52
CA SER A 269 14.73 -4.83 -11.26
C SER A 269 15.45 -5.39 -12.48
N SER A 270 15.43 -6.71 -12.58
CA SER A 270 15.89 -7.48 -13.76
C SER A 270 14.88 -7.35 -14.88
#